data_AF-A0A957Y9F8-F1
#
_entry.id   AF-A0A957Y9F8-F1
#
_cell.length_a   1.000
_cell.length_b   1.000
_cell.length_c   1.000
_cell.angle_alpha   90.00
_cell.angle_beta   90.00
_cell.angle_gamma   90.00
#
_symmetry.space_group_name_H-M   'P 1'
#
loop_
_entity.id
_entity.type
_entity.pdbx_description
1 polymer ?
#
loop_
_entity_poly.entity_id
_entity_poly.type
_entity_poly.pdbx_seq_one_letter_code
_entity_poly.pdbx_strand_id
1 'polypeptide(L)'
;MRKVAIFTEGQGELIFVRELLFKIMGYEDLSIACFALRSERFIDVPYKFGSPDSASIHFLIVNVGNDEKVLSAIAERETELVNRGYDKIIGLRDMYSNAYRKRATTVDQQIIDAFKQAHDTTIQRMRHADRIQLFFAIMELEAWFLSMYNLFQKLDSSLTCALIEEQMGFNLETVNPENAFFRPAKILAALLNLAGISYDKSTGMMESLINQIDTTDIDEAIENGRCNSFARFYAALKTEKKSA
;
A
#
# COMPACT_ATOMS: atom_id res chain seq x y z
N MET A 1 -9.00 21.77 8.95
CA MET A 1 -8.89 20.32 8.73
C MET A 1 -7.86 20.07 7.65
N ARG A 2 -6.84 19.24 7.92
CA ARG A 2 -5.84 18.79 6.93
C ARG A 2 -6.52 17.86 5.92
N LYS A 3 -6.23 17.96 4.61
CA LYS A 3 -6.81 17.06 3.60
C LYS A 3 -5.74 16.37 2.77
N VAL A 4 -5.81 15.05 2.65
CA VAL A 4 -4.89 14.24 1.86
C VAL A 4 -5.68 13.37 0.89
N ALA A 5 -5.29 13.36 -0.39
CA ALA A 5 -5.84 12.44 -1.38
C ALA A 5 -4.86 11.29 -1.59
N ILE A 6 -5.34 10.05 -1.64
CA ILE A 6 -4.55 8.85 -1.89
C ILE A 6 -5.17 8.11 -3.07
N PHE A 7 -4.41 7.92 -4.13
CA PHE A 7 -4.81 7.17 -5.31
C PHE A 7 -4.13 5.80 -5.26
N THR A 8 -4.92 4.74 -5.24
CA THR A 8 -4.45 3.37 -5.20
C THR A 8 -4.72 2.66 -6.52
N GLU A 9 -3.89 1.69 -6.86
CA GLU A 9 -4.06 0.85 -8.04
C GLU A 9 -5.36 0.05 -8.00
N GLY A 10 -5.63 -0.64 -6.89
CA GLY A 10 -6.73 -1.57 -6.76
C GLY A 10 -7.46 -1.48 -5.42
N GLN A 11 -8.31 -2.48 -5.22
CA GLN A 11 -9.15 -2.59 -4.02
C GLN A 11 -8.34 -3.05 -2.80
N GLY A 12 -7.36 -3.93 -2.98
CA GLY A 12 -6.53 -4.45 -1.89
C GLY A 12 -5.73 -3.33 -1.22
N GLU A 13 -5.11 -2.47 -2.03
CA GLU A 13 -4.36 -1.30 -1.57
C GLU A 13 -5.28 -0.27 -0.90
N LEU A 14 -6.49 -0.05 -1.43
CA LEU A 14 -7.46 0.84 -0.79
C LEU A 14 -7.80 0.37 0.63
N ILE A 15 -8.09 -0.91 0.80
CA ILE A 15 -8.42 -1.51 2.10
C ILE A 15 -7.20 -1.42 3.03
N PHE A 16 -6.02 -1.79 2.53
CA PHE A 16 -4.77 -1.71 3.28
C PHE A 16 -4.51 -0.29 3.81
N VAL A 17 -4.57 0.71 2.94
CA VAL A 17 -4.33 2.11 3.33
C VAL A 17 -5.34 2.57 4.36
N ARG A 18 -6.63 2.26 4.16
CA ARG A 18 -7.69 2.66 5.11
C ARG A 18 -7.43 2.10 6.50
N GLU A 19 -7.17 0.80 6.61
CA GLU A 19 -6.95 0.17 7.91
C GLU A 19 -5.65 0.61 8.57
N LEU A 20 -4.59 0.81 7.77
CA LEU A 20 -3.34 1.38 8.26
C LEU A 20 -3.54 2.79 8.82
N LEU A 21 -4.37 3.63 8.16
CA LEU A 21 -4.71 4.96 8.66
C LEU A 21 -5.42 4.92 10.00
N PHE A 22 -6.33 3.96 10.24
CA PHE A 22 -6.92 3.79 11.57
C PHE A 22 -5.88 3.49 12.64
N LYS A 23 -4.93 2.61 12.34
CA LYS A 23 -3.84 2.24 13.26
C LYS A 23 -2.89 3.41 13.53
N ILE A 24 -2.65 4.27 12.55
CA ILE A 24 -1.76 5.45 12.71
C ILE A 24 -2.47 6.59 13.44
N MET A 25 -3.66 6.98 13.00
CA MET A 25 -4.32 8.22 13.40
C MET A 25 -5.25 8.06 14.61
N GLY A 26 -5.78 6.85 14.84
CA GLY A 26 -6.91 6.65 15.75
C GLY A 26 -8.24 7.08 15.12
N TYR A 27 -9.35 6.75 15.80
CA TYR A 27 -10.70 6.89 15.25
C TYR A 27 -11.31 8.28 15.44
N GLU A 28 -10.93 9.02 16.48
CA GLU A 28 -11.65 10.23 16.91
C GLU A 28 -11.37 11.45 16.02
N ASP A 29 -10.18 11.50 15.42
CA ASP A 29 -9.68 12.65 14.66
C ASP A 29 -9.71 12.49 13.13
N LEU A 30 -10.24 11.36 12.66
CA LEU A 30 -10.09 10.87 11.29
C LEU A 30 -11.43 10.85 10.54
N SER A 31 -11.46 11.39 9.33
CA SER A 31 -12.51 11.09 8.36
C SER A 31 -11.93 10.52 7.06
N ILE A 32 -12.64 9.55 6.48
CA ILE A 32 -12.24 8.87 5.25
C ILE A 32 -13.42 8.84 4.29
N ALA A 33 -13.20 9.26 3.05
CA ALA A 33 -14.08 8.99 1.92
C ALA A 33 -13.38 8.06 0.93
N CYS A 34 -14.08 7.03 0.47
CA CYS A 34 -13.53 6.03 -0.45
C CYS A 34 -14.34 6.03 -1.76
N PHE A 35 -13.64 6.04 -2.89
CA PHE A 35 -14.28 5.96 -4.22
C PHE A 35 -13.56 4.98 -5.12
N ALA A 36 -14.30 4.37 -6.05
CA ALA A 36 -13.74 3.76 -7.24
C ALA A 36 -13.80 4.76 -8.39
N LEU A 37 -12.73 4.83 -9.18
CA LEU A 37 -12.72 5.59 -10.43
C LEU A 37 -13.26 4.72 -11.56
N ARG A 38 -14.38 5.13 -12.17
CA ARG A 38 -15.00 4.45 -13.30
C ARG A 38 -15.43 5.47 -14.34
N SER A 39 -14.93 5.32 -15.57
CA SER A 39 -15.23 6.25 -16.66
C SER A 39 -15.06 7.72 -16.25
N GLU A 40 -13.92 8.02 -15.62
CA GLU A 40 -13.55 9.33 -15.07
C GLU A 40 -14.43 9.88 -13.93
N ARG A 41 -15.41 9.11 -13.45
CA ARG A 41 -16.29 9.49 -12.35
C ARG A 41 -15.93 8.74 -11.07
N PHE A 42 -16.09 9.44 -9.95
CA PHE A 42 -16.04 8.82 -8.64
C PHE A 42 -17.36 8.10 -8.37
N ILE A 43 -17.26 6.81 -8.09
CA ILE A 43 -18.36 5.96 -7.65
C ILE A 43 -18.11 5.64 -6.19
N ASP A 44 -19.08 5.92 -5.32
CA ASP A 44 -18.99 5.56 -3.92
C ASP A 44 -18.72 4.07 -3.77
N VAL A 45 -17.75 3.73 -2.94
CA VAL A 45 -17.57 2.36 -2.45
C VAL A 45 -17.92 2.33 -0.96
N PRO A 46 -18.12 1.14 -0.36
CA PRO A 46 -18.19 1.01 1.09
C PRO A 46 -16.96 1.66 1.76
N TYR A 47 -16.87 1.63 3.10
CA TYR A 47 -15.67 2.03 3.85
C TYR A 47 -15.51 3.52 4.20
N LYS A 48 -16.51 4.37 3.89
CA LYS A 48 -16.56 5.74 4.44
C LYS A 48 -16.53 5.70 5.97
N PHE A 49 -15.79 6.60 6.58
CA PHE A 49 -15.69 6.71 8.04
C PHE A 49 -15.63 8.16 8.51
N GLY A 50 -16.23 8.43 9.68
CA GLY A 50 -16.21 9.73 10.32
C GLY A 50 -16.98 10.82 9.58
N SER A 51 -17.02 12.01 10.18
CA SER A 51 -17.53 13.23 9.55
C SER A 51 -16.39 14.22 9.33
N PRO A 52 -16.26 14.81 8.13
CA PRO A 52 -15.30 15.90 7.90
C PRO A 52 -15.51 17.12 8.81
N ASP A 53 -16.72 17.31 9.35
CA ASP A 53 -17.02 18.48 10.18
C ASP A 53 -16.40 18.38 11.59
N SER A 54 -16.12 17.17 12.07
CA SER A 54 -15.57 16.91 13.40
C SER A 54 -14.13 16.42 13.39
N ALA A 55 -13.60 16.04 12.22
CA ALA A 55 -12.27 15.45 12.09
C ALA A 55 -11.17 16.52 11.92
N SER A 56 -10.01 16.31 12.55
CA SER A 56 -8.84 17.17 12.37
C SER A 56 -8.15 16.92 11.02
N ILE A 57 -8.27 15.69 10.49
CA ILE A 57 -7.74 15.25 9.20
C ILE A 57 -8.77 14.47 8.37
N HIS A 58 -8.73 14.70 7.05
CA HIS A 58 -9.56 14.00 6.08
C HIS A 58 -8.72 13.32 5.01
N PHE A 59 -9.03 12.05 4.74
CA PHE A 59 -8.47 11.29 3.63
C PHE A 59 -9.53 11.00 2.57
N LEU A 60 -9.17 11.28 1.32
CA LEU A 60 -9.86 10.77 0.14
C LEU A 60 -9.05 9.61 -0.39
N ILE A 61 -9.61 8.39 -0.44
CA ILE A 61 -8.94 7.23 -1.00
C ILE A 61 -9.66 6.82 -2.30
N VAL A 62 -8.93 6.80 -3.41
CA VAL A 62 -9.47 6.53 -4.74
C VAL A 62 -8.83 5.27 -5.31
N ASN A 63 -9.62 4.22 -5.46
CA ASN A 63 -9.25 3.01 -6.21
C ASN A 63 -9.37 3.32 -7.72
N VAL A 64 -8.22 3.43 -8.40
CA VAL A 64 -8.14 3.73 -9.84
C VAL A 64 -8.57 2.54 -10.69
N GLY A 65 -8.37 1.32 -10.19
CA GLY A 65 -8.72 0.06 -10.85
C GLY A 65 -7.78 -0.35 -11.98
N ASN A 66 -6.65 0.32 -12.15
CA ASN A 66 -5.64 0.01 -13.16
C ASN A 66 -4.28 0.59 -12.74
N ASP A 67 -3.26 -0.27 -12.70
CA ASP A 67 -1.89 0.01 -12.27
C ASP A 67 -1.22 1.11 -13.08
N GLU A 68 -1.37 1.07 -14.39
CA GLU A 68 -0.77 2.03 -15.33
C GLU A 68 -1.46 3.40 -15.29
N LYS A 69 -2.61 3.53 -14.59
CA LYS A 69 -3.41 4.77 -14.57
C LYS A 69 -3.30 5.59 -13.29
N VAL A 70 -2.63 5.12 -12.24
CA VAL A 70 -2.55 5.87 -10.96
C VAL A 70 -1.96 7.27 -11.19
N LEU A 71 -0.85 7.36 -11.91
CA LEU A 71 -0.19 8.64 -12.15
C LEU A 71 -1.00 9.56 -13.07
N SER A 72 -1.62 9.03 -14.14
CA SER A 72 -2.46 9.84 -15.03
C SER A 72 -3.72 10.33 -14.33
N ALA A 73 -4.34 9.51 -13.48
CA ALA A 73 -5.50 9.90 -12.69
C ALA A 73 -5.18 11.06 -11.73
N ILE A 74 -3.97 11.05 -11.13
CA ILE A 74 -3.46 12.17 -10.34
C ILE A 74 -3.27 13.41 -11.23
N ALA A 75 -2.59 13.27 -12.37
CA ALA A 75 -2.28 14.38 -13.28
C ALA A 75 -3.54 15.14 -13.73
N GLU A 76 -4.62 14.41 -14.02
CA GLU A 76 -5.89 14.98 -14.47
C GLU A 76 -6.65 15.73 -13.36
N ARG A 77 -6.37 15.41 -12.08
CA ARG A 77 -7.16 15.84 -10.93
C ARG A 77 -6.40 16.73 -9.95
N GLU A 78 -5.08 16.82 -10.05
CA GLU A 78 -4.27 17.56 -9.09
C GLU A 78 -4.71 19.02 -8.92
N THR A 79 -5.02 19.71 -10.03
CA THR A 79 -5.47 21.11 -9.97
C THR A 79 -6.82 21.23 -9.25
N GLU A 80 -7.77 20.33 -9.53
CA GLU A 80 -9.09 20.36 -8.87
C GLU A 80 -8.96 20.04 -7.37
N LEU A 81 -8.17 19.03 -7.02
CA LEU A 81 -7.94 18.64 -5.63
C LEU A 81 -7.29 19.77 -4.83
N VAL A 82 -6.25 20.40 -5.38
CA VAL A 82 -5.61 21.56 -4.71
C VAL A 82 -6.61 22.70 -4.55
N ASN A 83 -7.42 23.01 -5.56
CA ASN A 83 -8.48 24.03 -5.46
C ASN A 83 -9.54 23.70 -4.39
N ARG A 84 -9.78 22.41 -4.12
CA ARG A 84 -10.68 21.91 -3.06
C ARG A 84 -10.02 21.85 -1.67
N GLY A 85 -8.77 22.32 -1.59
CA GLY A 85 -8.00 22.43 -0.35
C GLY A 85 -7.32 21.13 0.07
N TYR A 86 -7.05 20.20 -0.86
CA TYR A 86 -6.17 19.07 -0.57
C TYR A 86 -4.72 19.52 -0.50
N ASP A 87 -4.08 19.28 0.64
CA ASP A 87 -2.74 19.76 0.93
C ASP A 87 -1.65 18.83 0.38
N LYS A 88 -2.01 17.57 0.09
CA LYS A 88 -1.11 16.52 -0.37
C LYS A 88 -1.88 15.49 -1.19
N ILE A 89 -1.21 14.97 -2.22
CA ILE A 89 -1.70 13.90 -3.09
C ILE A 89 -0.66 12.79 -3.08
N ILE A 90 -1.09 11.58 -2.72
CA ILE A 90 -0.25 10.40 -2.63
C ILE A 90 -0.73 9.39 -3.68
N GLY A 91 0.18 8.83 -4.44
CA GLY A 91 -0.10 7.65 -5.26
C GLY A 91 0.51 6.41 -4.62
N LEU A 92 -0.19 5.28 -4.66
CA LEU A 92 0.32 3.96 -4.31
C LEU A 92 -0.03 2.97 -5.42
N ARG A 93 0.98 2.26 -5.93
CA ARG A 93 0.80 1.21 -6.92
C ARG A 93 1.82 0.10 -6.74
N ASP A 94 1.58 -1.02 -7.39
CA ASP A 94 2.55 -2.09 -7.49
C ASP A 94 3.62 -1.74 -8.53
N MET A 95 4.85 -2.19 -8.27
CA MET A 95 5.94 -2.15 -9.25
C MET A 95 5.79 -3.26 -10.30
N TYR A 96 5.17 -4.39 -9.93
CA TYR A 96 4.94 -5.56 -10.76
C TYR A 96 3.84 -5.31 -11.80
N SER A 97 4.19 -4.52 -12.81
CA SER A 97 3.32 -4.16 -13.93
C SER A 97 3.60 -5.00 -15.18
N ASN A 98 2.70 -4.94 -16.16
CA ASN A 98 2.97 -5.49 -17.49
C ASN A 98 4.26 -4.95 -18.11
N ALA A 99 4.52 -3.65 -17.92
CA ALA A 99 5.72 -2.99 -18.40
C ALA A 99 6.99 -3.52 -17.71
N TYR A 100 6.95 -3.78 -16.40
CA TYR A 100 8.07 -4.35 -15.66
C TYR A 100 8.40 -5.77 -16.16
N ARG A 101 7.39 -6.61 -16.30
CA ARG A 101 7.52 -8.02 -16.72
C ARG A 101 8.07 -8.21 -18.12
N LYS A 102 7.93 -7.20 -18.99
CA LYS A 102 8.55 -7.20 -20.33
C LYS A 102 10.06 -6.95 -20.29
N ARG A 103 10.57 -6.40 -19.18
CA ARG A 103 11.97 -6.00 -19.02
C ARG A 103 12.75 -6.90 -18.06
N ALA A 104 12.06 -7.54 -17.11
CA ALA A 104 12.67 -8.37 -16.09
C ALA A 104 11.85 -9.63 -15.80
N THR A 105 12.56 -10.72 -15.52
CA THR A 105 12.01 -12.00 -15.02
C THR A 105 12.31 -12.24 -13.54
N THR A 106 13.09 -11.34 -12.92
CA THR A 106 13.45 -11.33 -11.50
C THR A 106 13.30 -9.91 -10.94
N VAL A 107 13.48 -9.75 -9.63
CA VAL A 107 13.64 -8.40 -9.07
C VAL A 107 14.95 -7.82 -9.61
N ASP A 108 14.89 -6.60 -10.14
CA ASP A 108 16.01 -5.90 -10.76
C ASP A 108 15.98 -4.43 -10.34
N GLN A 109 16.97 -4.04 -9.54
CA GLN A 109 17.03 -2.70 -8.96
C GLN A 109 17.18 -1.61 -10.03
N GLN A 110 17.91 -1.86 -11.11
CA GLN A 110 18.12 -0.86 -12.17
C GLN A 110 16.82 -0.57 -12.90
N ILE A 111 16.01 -1.61 -13.16
CA ILE A 111 14.69 -1.44 -13.76
C ILE A 111 13.76 -0.74 -12.78
N ILE A 112 13.72 -1.14 -11.51
CA ILE A 112 12.94 -0.46 -10.44
C ILE A 112 13.26 1.05 -10.42
N ASP A 113 14.54 1.41 -10.40
CA ASP A 113 14.98 2.80 -10.32
C ASP A 113 14.61 3.57 -11.59
N ALA A 114 14.74 2.96 -12.77
CA ALA A 114 14.29 3.56 -14.03
C ALA A 114 12.77 3.84 -14.04
N PHE A 115 11.95 2.94 -13.47
CA PHE A 115 10.51 3.18 -13.34
C PHE A 115 10.22 4.35 -12.40
N LYS A 116 10.85 4.38 -11.22
CA LYS A 116 10.70 5.49 -10.26
C LYS A 116 11.10 6.83 -10.90
N GLN A 117 12.26 6.89 -11.54
CA GLN A 117 12.76 8.10 -12.19
C GLN A 117 11.84 8.59 -13.32
N ALA A 118 11.27 7.67 -14.12
CA ALA A 118 10.33 8.04 -15.18
C ALA A 118 9.04 8.65 -14.61
N HIS A 119 8.52 8.12 -13.50
CA HIS A 119 7.34 8.68 -12.84
C HIS A 119 7.67 10.01 -12.17
N ASP A 120 8.81 10.13 -11.49
CA ASP A 120 9.27 11.39 -10.88
C ASP A 120 9.41 12.49 -11.94
N THR A 121 10.01 12.18 -13.09
CA THR A 121 10.12 13.11 -14.23
C THR A 121 8.76 13.58 -14.71
N THR A 122 7.77 12.69 -14.70
CA THR A 122 6.39 13.04 -15.08
C THR A 122 5.73 13.92 -14.03
N ILE A 123 5.90 13.62 -12.73
CA ILE A 123 5.41 14.44 -11.61
C ILE A 123 5.99 15.85 -11.66
N GLN A 124 7.30 15.99 -11.91
CA GLN A 124 7.96 17.31 -11.98
C GLN A 124 7.45 18.21 -13.11
N ARG A 125 6.70 17.66 -14.08
CA ARG A 125 6.06 18.43 -15.15
C ARG A 125 4.62 18.83 -14.82
N MET A 126 4.07 18.33 -13.72
CA MET A 126 2.72 18.66 -13.26
C MET A 126 2.70 20.02 -12.56
N ARG A 127 1.52 20.63 -12.46
CA ARG A 127 1.36 21.99 -11.93
C ARG A 127 1.60 22.06 -10.42
N HIS A 128 1.27 20.98 -9.71
CA HIS A 128 1.36 20.91 -8.24
C HIS A 128 2.30 19.79 -7.81
N ALA A 129 3.43 19.65 -8.52
CA ALA A 129 4.45 18.62 -8.26
C ALA A 129 4.92 18.58 -6.79
N ASP A 130 5.00 19.73 -6.12
CA ASP A 130 5.37 19.85 -4.70
C ASP A 130 4.36 19.20 -3.73
N ARG A 131 3.16 18.91 -4.22
CA ARG A 131 2.06 18.29 -3.47
C ARG A 131 1.94 16.80 -3.73
N ILE A 132 2.69 16.26 -4.70
CA ILE A 132 2.51 14.89 -5.18
C ILE A 132 3.67 14.02 -4.71
N GLN A 133 3.34 12.86 -4.13
CA GLN A 133 4.32 11.81 -3.83
C GLN A 133 3.80 10.47 -4.34
N LEU A 134 4.59 9.77 -5.16
CA LEU A 134 4.26 8.44 -5.65
C LEU A 134 5.10 7.38 -4.92
N PHE A 135 4.42 6.38 -4.39
CA PHE A 135 5.03 5.21 -3.75
C PHE A 135 4.76 3.96 -4.58
N PHE A 136 5.71 3.04 -4.52
CA PHE A 136 5.62 1.73 -5.14
C PHE A 136 5.74 0.66 -4.08
N ALA A 137 4.78 -0.25 -3.98
CA ALA A 137 5.04 -1.53 -3.34
C ALA A 137 5.98 -2.32 -4.26
N ILE A 138 7.16 -2.69 -3.76
CA ILE A 138 8.13 -3.39 -4.60
C ILE A 138 7.59 -4.78 -4.92
N MET A 139 7.56 -5.04 -6.22
CA MET A 139 6.78 -6.09 -6.86
C MET A 139 5.28 -5.94 -6.57
N GLU A 140 4.77 -6.44 -5.46
CA GLU A 140 3.34 -6.41 -5.15
C GLU A 140 3.13 -5.98 -3.70
N LEU A 141 1.95 -5.44 -3.34
CA LEU A 141 1.55 -5.14 -1.96
C LEU A 141 1.85 -6.30 -1.00
N GLU A 142 1.75 -7.55 -1.45
CA GLU A 142 2.02 -8.73 -0.63
C GLU A 142 3.46 -8.82 -0.13
N ALA A 143 4.43 -8.12 -0.75
CA ALA A 143 5.78 -8.00 -0.20
C ALA A 143 5.77 -7.32 1.19
N TRP A 144 4.85 -6.39 1.41
CA TRP A 144 4.69 -5.72 2.70
C TRP A 144 4.14 -6.69 3.75
N PHE A 145 3.15 -7.51 3.41
CA PHE A 145 2.65 -8.55 4.31
C PHE A 145 3.72 -9.58 4.65
N LEU A 146 4.53 -10.00 3.67
CA LEU A 146 5.63 -10.94 3.91
C LEU A 146 6.72 -10.36 4.84
N SER A 147 6.81 -9.04 4.97
CA SER A 147 7.75 -8.40 5.92
C SER A 147 7.25 -8.39 7.37
N MET A 148 5.93 -8.50 7.56
CA MET A 148 5.21 -8.56 8.83
C MET A 148 5.11 -10.02 9.32
N TYR A 149 6.24 -10.65 9.64
CA TYR A 149 6.29 -12.11 9.76
C TYR A 149 5.50 -12.68 10.95
N ASN A 150 5.29 -11.92 12.04
CA ASN A 150 4.43 -12.38 13.14
C ASN A 150 2.94 -12.39 12.80
N LEU A 151 2.53 -11.68 11.73
CA LEU A 151 1.17 -11.68 11.21
C LEU A 151 0.65 -13.09 10.93
N PHE A 152 1.53 -13.96 10.42
CA PHE A 152 1.13 -15.29 9.99
C PHE A 152 0.77 -16.20 11.16
N GLN A 153 1.46 -16.07 12.31
CA GLN A 153 1.09 -16.81 13.53
C GLN A 153 -0.26 -16.34 14.12
N LYS A 154 -0.66 -15.09 13.85
CA LYS A 154 -1.98 -14.56 14.25
C LYS A 154 -3.11 -15.13 13.40
N LEU A 155 -2.82 -15.45 12.14
CA LEU A 155 -3.77 -16.13 11.24
C LEU A 155 -3.88 -17.63 11.56
N ASP A 156 -2.75 -18.29 11.78
CA ASP A 156 -2.68 -19.67 12.23
C ASP A 156 -1.39 -19.89 13.04
N SER A 157 -1.54 -20.37 14.28
CA SER A 157 -0.44 -20.56 15.21
C SER A 157 0.68 -21.50 14.72
N SER A 158 0.42 -22.34 13.72
CA SER A 158 1.42 -23.23 13.12
C SER A 158 2.39 -22.49 12.18
N LEU A 159 2.01 -21.34 11.61
CA LEU A 159 2.80 -20.57 10.64
C LEU A 159 3.95 -19.80 11.30
N THR A 160 4.83 -20.52 11.98
CA THR A 160 6.04 -19.99 12.60
C THR A 160 7.15 -19.78 11.58
N CYS A 161 8.06 -18.84 11.84
CA CYS A 161 9.24 -18.62 10.99
C CYS A 161 10.07 -19.90 10.80
N ALA A 162 10.15 -20.75 11.83
CA ALA A 162 10.84 -22.04 11.76
C ALA A 162 10.15 -23.02 10.79
N LEU A 163 8.82 -23.16 10.85
CA LEU A 163 8.08 -23.99 9.91
C LEU A 163 8.23 -23.47 8.48
N ILE A 164 8.11 -22.14 8.30
CA ILE A 164 8.23 -21.51 6.98
C ILE A 164 9.63 -21.73 6.40
N GLU A 165 10.68 -21.59 7.21
CA GLU A 165 12.05 -21.87 6.79
C GLU A 165 12.25 -23.33 6.39
N GLU A 166 11.73 -24.28 7.20
CA GLU A 166 11.80 -25.71 6.90
C GLU A 166 11.07 -26.07 5.59
N GLN A 167 9.86 -25.53 5.37
CA GLN A 167 9.00 -25.92 4.24
C GLN A 167 9.27 -25.13 2.97
N MET A 168 9.73 -23.88 3.07
CA MET A 168 9.89 -22.97 1.94
C MET A 168 11.34 -22.60 1.63
N GLY A 169 12.29 -22.92 2.53
CA GLY A 169 13.72 -22.71 2.31
C GLY A 169 14.19 -21.26 2.47
N PHE A 170 13.41 -20.42 3.15
CA PHE A 170 13.82 -19.06 3.51
C PHE A 170 13.25 -18.65 4.86
N ASN A 171 13.98 -17.82 5.60
CA ASN A 171 13.56 -17.30 6.90
C ASN A 171 12.97 -15.89 6.74
N LEU A 172 11.70 -15.73 7.11
CA LEU A 172 11.00 -14.44 7.02
C LEU A 172 11.52 -13.35 7.95
N GLU A 173 12.27 -13.67 9.00
CA GLU A 173 12.89 -12.68 9.90
C GLU A 173 14.10 -12.00 9.24
N THR A 174 14.76 -12.68 8.30
CA THR A 174 16.03 -12.22 7.72
C THR A 174 15.93 -11.89 6.24
N VAL A 175 15.02 -12.54 5.51
CA VAL A 175 14.83 -12.26 4.08
C VAL A 175 14.22 -10.87 3.89
N ASN A 176 14.66 -10.18 2.84
CA ASN A 176 14.03 -8.96 2.35
C ASN A 176 13.02 -9.36 1.24
N PRO A 177 11.70 -9.25 1.47
CA PRO A 177 10.69 -9.66 0.50
C PRO A 177 10.73 -8.86 -0.82
N GLU A 178 11.16 -7.59 -0.76
CA GLU A 178 11.23 -6.69 -1.92
C GLU A 178 12.29 -7.14 -2.93
N ASN A 179 13.35 -7.80 -2.46
CA ASN A 179 14.47 -8.26 -3.28
C ASN A 179 14.40 -9.76 -3.61
N ALA A 180 13.88 -10.57 -2.68
CA ALA A 180 13.87 -12.02 -2.83
C ALA A 180 12.74 -12.53 -3.73
N PHE A 181 11.59 -11.85 -3.75
CA PHE A 181 10.37 -12.42 -4.32
C PHE A 181 9.89 -11.62 -5.52
N PHE A 182 10.09 -12.17 -6.72
CA PHE A 182 9.56 -11.59 -7.97
C PHE A 182 8.03 -11.64 -8.04
N ARG A 183 7.40 -12.58 -7.32
CA ARG A 183 5.93 -12.75 -7.23
C ARG A 183 5.48 -12.87 -5.77
N PRO A 184 5.52 -11.79 -4.96
CA PRO A 184 5.16 -11.85 -3.54
C PRO A 184 3.79 -12.49 -3.29
N ALA A 185 2.80 -12.24 -4.15
CA ALA A 185 1.48 -12.86 -4.01
C ALA A 185 1.49 -14.39 -4.08
N LYS A 186 2.37 -14.97 -4.92
CA LYS A 186 2.52 -16.42 -5.00
C LYS A 186 3.22 -16.99 -3.77
N ILE A 187 4.18 -16.25 -3.22
CA ILE A 187 4.87 -16.64 -1.99
C ILE A 187 3.90 -16.61 -0.81
N LEU A 188 3.11 -15.53 -0.69
CA LEU A 188 2.07 -15.42 0.33
C LEU A 188 1.04 -16.55 0.22
N ALA A 189 0.57 -16.85 -1.00
CA ALA A 189 -0.36 -17.96 -1.21
C ALA A 189 0.22 -19.32 -0.82
N ALA A 190 1.47 -19.60 -1.18
CA ALA A 190 2.15 -20.84 -0.83
C ALA A 190 2.36 -20.97 0.69
N LEU A 191 2.72 -19.87 1.35
CA LEU A 191 2.88 -19.81 2.81
C LEU A 191 1.55 -20.11 3.52
N LEU A 192 0.47 -19.40 3.16
CA LEU A 192 -0.83 -19.59 3.79
C LEU A 192 -1.38 -21.01 3.56
N ASN A 193 -1.06 -21.61 2.41
CA ASN A 193 -1.43 -22.99 2.11
C ASN A 193 -0.73 -24.02 3.01
N LEU A 194 0.37 -23.70 3.70
CA LEU A 194 0.96 -24.58 4.73
C LEU A 194 -0.02 -24.85 5.88
N ALA A 195 -0.92 -23.89 6.17
CA ALA A 195 -2.00 -24.02 7.15
C ALA A 195 -3.36 -24.35 6.50
N GLY A 196 -3.39 -24.70 5.20
CA GLY A 196 -4.63 -24.94 4.47
C GLY A 196 -5.48 -23.69 4.19
N ILE A 197 -4.90 -22.49 4.34
CA ILE A 197 -5.59 -21.22 4.07
C ILE A 197 -5.39 -20.87 2.59
N SER A 198 -6.51 -20.77 1.86
CA SER A 198 -6.50 -20.34 0.45
C SER A 198 -6.40 -18.82 0.34
N TYR A 199 -5.48 -18.34 -0.49
CA TYR A 199 -5.30 -16.92 -0.79
C TYR A 199 -5.73 -16.60 -2.22
N ASP A 200 -6.74 -15.75 -2.38
CA ASP A 200 -7.36 -15.42 -3.67
C ASP A 200 -7.44 -13.91 -3.98
N LYS A 201 -6.70 -13.07 -3.23
CA LYS A 201 -6.74 -11.60 -3.29
C LYS A 201 -8.16 -10.99 -3.18
N SER A 202 -9.14 -11.76 -2.71
CA SER A 202 -10.49 -11.24 -2.51
C SER A 202 -10.53 -10.18 -1.40
N THR A 203 -11.52 -9.29 -1.46
CA THR A 203 -11.78 -8.29 -0.40
C THR A 203 -11.81 -8.93 0.97
N GLY A 204 -12.53 -10.05 1.14
CA GLY A 204 -12.63 -10.73 2.43
C GLY A 204 -11.30 -11.30 2.93
N MET A 205 -10.48 -11.84 2.03
CA MET A 205 -9.14 -12.32 2.40
C MET A 205 -8.22 -11.15 2.82
N MET A 206 -8.26 -10.04 2.07
CA MET A 206 -7.49 -8.84 2.40
C MET A 206 -7.91 -8.26 3.75
N GLU A 207 -9.22 -8.11 3.99
CA GLU A 207 -9.74 -7.65 5.29
C GLU A 207 -9.34 -8.59 6.43
N SER A 208 -9.46 -9.91 6.24
CA SER A 208 -9.04 -10.90 7.24
C SER A 208 -7.57 -10.74 7.63
N LEU A 209 -6.68 -10.60 6.65
CA LEU A 209 -5.26 -10.44 6.88
C LEU A 209 -4.94 -9.10 7.54
N ILE A 210 -5.50 -8.00 7.03
CA ILE A 210 -5.20 -6.66 7.53
C ILE A 210 -5.75 -6.41 8.94
N ASN A 211 -6.86 -7.05 9.30
CA ASN A 211 -7.43 -6.95 10.64
C ASN A 211 -6.55 -7.59 11.72
N GLN A 212 -5.70 -8.55 11.36
CA GLN A 212 -4.74 -9.15 12.30
C GLN A 212 -3.49 -8.30 12.51
N ILE A 213 -3.24 -7.30 11.64
CA ILE A 213 -2.06 -6.44 11.75
C ILE A 213 -2.18 -5.59 13.02
N ASP A 214 -1.14 -5.55 13.85
CA ASP A 214 -1.01 -4.58 14.93
C ASP A 214 0.29 -3.77 14.82
N THR A 215 0.63 -3.03 15.87
CA THR A 215 1.82 -2.19 15.87
C THR A 215 3.12 -3.00 15.78
N THR A 216 3.19 -4.21 16.35
CA THR A 216 4.42 -5.00 16.32
C THR A 216 4.72 -5.47 14.91
N ASP A 217 3.69 -5.86 14.15
CA ASP A 217 3.84 -6.25 12.74
C ASP A 217 4.37 -5.09 11.89
N ILE A 218 3.85 -3.87 12.14
CA ILE A 218 4.31 -2.67 11.46
C ILE A 218 5.77 -2.39 11.81
N ASP A 219 6.13 -2.48 13.10
CA ASP A 219 7.50 -2.29 13.57
C ASP A 219 8.46 -3.31 12.91
N GLU A 220 8.10 -4.60 12.87
CA GLU A 220 8.86 -5.66 12.19
C GLU A 220 9.14 -5.38 10.70
N ALA A 221 8.17 -4.77 10.03
CA ALA A 221 8.22 -4.47 8.61
C ALA A 221 9.09 -3.23 8.31
N ILE A 222 9.10 -2.23 9.21
CA ILE A 222 9.87 -0.99 9.02
C ILE A 222 11.25 -1.04 9.68
N GLU A 223 11.45 -1.92 10.65
CA GLU A 223 12.72 -2.18 11.30
C GLU A 223 13.61 -3.07 10.43
N ASN A 224 14.91 -3.01 10.67
CA ASN A 224 15.91 -3.88 10.03
C ASN A 224 16.08 -3.73 8.50
N GLY A 225 15.41 -2.77 7.86
CA GLY A 225 15.64 -2.39 6.45
C GLY A 225 15.18 -3.43 5.42
N ARG A 226 14.32 -4.38 5.81
CA ARG A 226 13.86 -5.49 4.95
C ARG A 226 12.68 -5.13 4.05
N CYS A 227 11.98 -4.02 4.32
CA CYS A 227 10.90 -3.52 3.48
C CYS A 227 10.92 -1.99 3.40
N ASN A 228 11.86 -1.45 2.63
CA ASN A 228 12.12 -0.02 2.60
C ASN A 228 10.98 0.75 1.92
N SER A 229 10.28 0.15 0.95
CA SER A 229 9.14 0.83 0.32
C SER A 229 7.97 1.00 1.28
N PHE A 230 7.68 0.00 2.11
CA PHE A 230 6.67 0.13 3.16
C PHE A 230 7.10 1.15 4.21
N ALA A 231 8.33 1.09 4.72
CA ALA A 231 8.84 2.03 5.71
C ALA A 231 8.71 3.50 5.26
N ARG A 232 9.05 3.79 3.99
CA ARG A 232 8.90 5.12 3.41
C ARG A 232 7.43 5.54 3.27
N PHE A 233 6.56 4.63 2.83
CA PHE A 233 5.14 4.91 2.72
C PHE A 233 4.51 5.18 4.09
N TYR A 234 4.77 4.31 5.07
CA TYR A 234 4.32 4.45 6.45
C TYR A 234 4.79 5.77 7.06
N ALA A 235 6.07 6.13 6.91
CA ALA A 235 6.59 7.41 7.40
C ALA A 235 5.84 8.60 6.78
N ALA A 236 5.55 8.57 5.48
CA ALA A 236 4.84 9.63 4.79
C ALA A 236 3.36 9.77 5.21
N LEU A 237 2.72 8.69 5.68
CA LEU A 237 1.41 8.75 6.31
C LEU A 237 1.51 9.26 7.75
N LYS A 238 2.49 8.78 8.52
CA LYS A 238 2.70 9.17 9.92
C LYS A 238 2.99 10.67 10.08
N THR A 239 3.69 11.30 9.13
CA THR A 239 3.90 12.75 9.13
C THR A 239 2.62 13.58 9.01
N GLU A 240 1.52 12.99 8.53
CA GLU A 240 0.23 13.67 8.46
C GLU A 240 -0.50 13.69 9.80
N LYS A 241 -0.08 12.84 10.75
CA LYS A 241 -0.56 12.91 12.14
C LYS A 241 -0.01 14.20 12.75
N LYS A 242 -0.88 15.10 13.18
CA LYS A 242 -0.45 16.29 13.93
C LYS A 242 0.37 15.84 15.14
N SER A 243 1.54 16.45 15.36
CA SER A 243 2.09 16.54 16.71
C SER A 243 1.05 17.28 17.54
N ALA A 244 0.56 16.63 18.60
CA ALA A 244 -0.29 17.27 19.60
C ALA A 244 0.40 18.52 20.18
#